data_AF-T0ZGZ4-F1
#
_entry.id   AF-T0ZGZ4-F1
#
_cell.length_a   1.000
_cell.length_b   1.000
_cell.length_c   1.000
_cell.angle_alpha   90.00
_cell.angle_beta   90.00
_cell.angle_gamma   90.00
#
_symmetry.space_group_name_H-M   'P 1'
#
loop_
_entity.id
_entity.type
_entity.pdbx_description
1 polymer ?
#
loop_
_entity_poly.entity_id
_entity_poly.type
_entity_poly.pdbx_seq_one_letter_code
_entity_poly.pdbx_strand_id
1 'polypeptide(L)'
;LRPAYRTTLWTDDKIVKFENDDTDYPGIAIDEFLCMTAAREAGIAVPGFAISDDARRLIIDRFDETESGIALGFEEAATLMLFHAAEKYASSYERMCRVLLEEISESHREAARISLAKQLLLMVFIGNGDAHLKNFGVIYSGRSDVRLAPAYDIVCTTIYLKKDLPALGFEGRKTWFTGDALVSRVAKAAGL
;
A
#
# COMPACT_ATOMS: atom_id res chain seq x y z
N LEU A 1 -7.46 -5.29 -8.69
CA LEU A 1 -8.25 -4.72 -9.81
C LEU A 1 -7.57 -5.01 -11.16
N ARG A 2 -8.31 -5.19 -12.28
CA ARG A 2 -7.72 -5.50 -13.61
C ARG A 2 -7.02 -4.26 -14.21
N PRO A 3 -6.07 -4.34 -15.15
CA PRO A 3 -5.31 -3.16 -15.61
C PRO A 3 -6.08 -2.01 -16.30
N ALA A 4 -7.38 -2.16 -16.62
CA ALA A 4 -8.07 -1.27 -17.58
C ALA A 4 -8.88 -0.10 -16.97
N TYR A 5 -8.99 0.03 -15.64
CA TYR A 5 -9.90 1.00 -15.01
C TYR A 5 -9.30 2.39 -14.74
N ARG A 6 -7.97 2.52 -14.80
CA ARG A 6 -7.25 3.77 -14.58
C ARG A 6 -6.15 3.95 -15.60
N THR A 7 -5.99 5.17 -16.06
CA THR A 7 -4.80 5.62 -16.79
C THR A 7 -3.86 6.32 -15.81
N THR A 8 -2.56 6.03 -15.86
CA THR A 8 -1.56 6.70 -15.02
C THR A 8 -0.61 7.52 -15.88
N LEU A 9 -0.48 8.81 -15.59
CA LEU A 9 0.54 9.68 -16.15
C LEU A 9 1.65 9.90 -15.11
N TRP A 10 2.88 9.75 -15.55
CA TRP A 10 4.07 10.07 -14.76
C TRP A 10 4.64 11.40 -15.24
N THR A 11 4.88 12.29 -14.29
CA THR A 11 5.68 13.51 -14.48
C THR A 11 6.97 13.37 -13.67
N ASP A 12 7.82 14.39 -13.69
CA ASP A 12 9.08 14.34 -12.95
C ASP A 12 8.83 14.11 -11.45
N ASP A 13 7.91 14.86 -10.84
CA ASP A 13 7.64 14.86 -9.40
C ASP A 13 6.26 14.29 -8.99
N LYS A 14 5.32 14.13 -9.93
CA LYS A 14 3.95 13.62 -9.65
C LYS A 14 3.59 12.36 -10.42
N ILE A 15 2.67 11.61 -9.83
CA ILE A 15 1.88 10.55 -10.44
C ILE A 15 0.43 11.02 -10.51
N VAL A 16 -0.16 11.04 -11.71
CA VAL A 16 -1.57 11.40 -11.90
C VAL A 16 -2.36 10.17 -12.32
N LYS A 17 -3.33 9.76 -11.50
CA LYS A 17 -4.25 8.65 -11.77
C LYS A 17 -5.59 9.19 -12.25
N PHE A 18 -6.00 8.78 -13.45
CA PHE A 18 -7.24 9.21 -14.10
C PHE A 18 -8.30 8.13 -13.97
N GLU A 19 -9.53 8.53 -13.61
CA GLU A 19 -10.71 7.69 -13.73
C GLU A 19 -11.19 7.65 -15.20
N ASN A 20 -11.14 6.47 -15.80
CA ASN A 20 -11.62 6.23 -17.15
C ASN A 20 -13.16 6.25 -17.18
N ASP A 21 -13.77 6.74 -18.27
CA ASP A 21 -15.24 6.79 -18.41
C ASP A 21 -15.89 5.39 -18.39
N ASP A 22 -15.25 4.40 -19.00
CA ASP A 22 -15.75 3.02 -19.13
C ASP A 22 -15.25 2.09 -18.01
N THR A 23 -15.14 2.60 -16.78
CA THR A 23 -14.68 1.82 -15.62
C THR A 23 -15.82 1.07 -14.94
N ASP A 24 -15.58 -0.18 -14.54
CA ASP A 24 -16.47 -0.92 -13.63
C ASP A 24 -16.42 -0.38 -12.17
N TYR A 25 -15.57 0.62 -11.93
CA TYR A 25 -15.26 1.20 -10.61
C TYR A 25 -15.50 2.71 -10.66
N PRO A 26 -16.77 3.17 -10.66
CA PRO A 26 -17.08 4.60 -10.70
C PRO A 26 -16.69 5.30 -9.40
N GLY A 27 -16.10 6.49 -9.49
CA GLY A 27 -15.62 7.25 -8.34
C GLY A 27 -14.31 6.69 -7.75
N ILE A 28 -13.56 5.91 -8.52
CA ILE A 28 -12.36 5.27 -7.96
C ILE A 28 -11.25 6.28 -7.63
N ALA A 29 -11.20 7.44 -8.28
CA ALA A 29 -10.26 8.49 -7.91
C ALA A 29 -10.58 9.08 -6.53
N ILE A 30 -11.87 9.34 -6.24
CA ILE A 30 -12.31 9.82 -4.92
C ILE A 30 -12.21 8.74 -3.84
N ASP A 31 -12.46 7.47 -4.17
CA ASP A 31 -12.22 6.34 -3.25
C ASP A 31 -10.77 6.31 -2.75
N GLU A 32 -9.79 6.34 -3.66
CA GLU A 32 -8.39 6.36 -3.26
C GLU A 32 -8.02 7.62 -2.49
N PHE A 33 -8.54 8.80 -2.88
CA PHE A 33 -8.34 10.03 -2.13
C PHE A 33 -8.83 9.92 -0.67
N LEU A 34 -10.03 9.36 -0.46
CA LEU A 34 -10.61 9.17 0.87
C LEU A 34 -9.84 8.12 1.68
N CYS A 35 -9.41 7.03 1.05
CA CYS A 35 -8.61 6.00 1.70
C CYS A 35 -7.22 6.51 2.11
N MET A 36 -6.55 7.27 1.25
CA MET A 36 -5.27 7.94 1.54
C MET A 36 -5.44 8.99 2.64
N THR A 37 -6.56 9.70 2.66
CA THR A 37 -6.92 10.62 3.75
C THR A 37 -7.09 9.86 5.08
N ALA A 38 -7.84 8.76 5.09
CA ALA A 38 -8.01 7.93 6.29
C ALA A 38 -6.67 7.39 6.82
N ALA A 39 -5.76 7.00 5.92
CA ALA A 39 -4.40 6.60 6.29
C ALA A 39 -3.64 7.74 6.98
N ARG A 40 -3.65 8.94 6.39
CA ARG A 40 -3.00 10.14 6.96
C ARG A 40 -3.55 10.47 8.35
N GLU A 41 -4.87 10.50 8.50
CA GLU A 41 -5.53 10.80 9.79
C GLU A 41 -5.27 9.72 10.84
N ALA A 42 -5.01 8.47 10.44
CA ALA A 42 -4.58 7.39 11.34
C ALA A 42 -3.08 7.48 11.74
N GLY A 43 -2.37 8.52 11.29
CA GLY A 43 -0.94 8.70 11.51
C GLY A 43 -0.11 7.63 10.80
N ILE A 44 -0.53 7.20 9.61
CA ILE A 44 0.26 6.39 8.68
C ILE A 44 0.89 7.37 7.68
N ALA A 45 2.21 7.23 7.47
CA ALA A 45 2.90 8.01 6.47
C ALA A 45 2.34 7.70 5.07
N VAL A 46 2.00 8.75 4.33
CA VAL A 46 1.54 8.71 2.93
C VAL A 46 2.25 9.84 2.17
N PRO A 47 2.46 9.72 0.85
CA PRO A 47 2.89 10.84 0.02
C PRO A 47 1.91 12.03 0.11
N GLY A 48 2.35 13.21 -0.33
CA GLY A 48 1.41 14.30 -0.60
C GLY A 48 0.43 13.90 -1.70
N PHE A 49 -0.82 14.34 -1.60
CA PHE A 49 -1.84 14.03 -2.61
C PHE A 49 -2.91 15.12 -2.66
N ALA A 50 -3.51 15.27 -3.85
CA ALA A 50 -4.60 16.19 -4.11
C ALA A 50 -5.58 15.56 -5.12
N ILE A 51 -6.81 16.02 -5.15
CA ILE A 51 -7.83 15.58 -6.11
C ILE A 51 -8.31 16.77 -6.94
N SER A 52 -8.62 16.55 -8.21
CA SER A 52 -9.22 17.59 -9.05
C SER A 52 -10.65 17.94 -8.63
N ASP A 53 -11.12 19.13 -8.99
CA ASP A 53 -12.45 19.64 -8.61
C ASP A 53 -13.62 18.74 -9.03
N ASP A 54 -13.48 18.04 -10.17
CA ASP A 54 -14.46 17.06 -10.66
C ASP A 54 -14.32 15.68 -10.01
N ALA A 55 -13.37 15.51 -9.08
CA ALA A 55 -13.05 14.28 -8.37
C ALA A 55 -12.60 13.11 -9.25
N ARG A 56 -12.17 13.36 -10.49
CA ARG A 56 -11.81 12.31 -11.47
C ARG A 56 -10.31 12.08 -11.66
N ARG A 57 -9.47 12.92 -11.05
CA ARG A 57 -8.01 12.81 -11.12
C ARG A 57 -7.42 12.90 -9.73
N LEU A 58 -6.67 11.88 -9.35
CA LEU A 58 -5.87 11.87 -8.13
C LEU A 58 -4.41 12.18 -8.50
N ILE A 59 -3.87 13.22 -7.89
CA ILE A 59 -2.50 13.67 -8.04
C ILE A 59 -1.75 13.23 -6.78
N ILE A 60 -0.62 12.54 -6.95
CA ILE A 60 0.19 12.00 -5.88
C ILE A 60 1.63 12.47 -6.07
N ASP A 61 2.23 12.98 -5.00
CA ASP A 61 3.64 13.32 -4.97
C ASP A 61 4.47 12.03 -4.97
N ARG A 62 5.52 11.99 -5.79
CA ARG A 62 6.48 10.90 -5.73
C ARG A 62 7.19 10.92 -4.38
N PHE A 63 7.29 9.76 -3.75
CA PHE A 63 8.00 9.58 -2.48
C PHE A 63 9.41 8.97 -2.66
N ASP A 64 9.75 8.58 -3.88
CA ASP A 64 11.06 8.04 -4.28
C ASP A 64 12.03 9.14 -4.73
N GLU A 65 11.78 10.38 -4.29
CA GLU A 65 12.61 11.55 -4.56
C GLU A 65 12.66 12.43 -3.31
N THR A 66 13.82 13.00 -2.99
CA THR A 66 13.96 13.98 -1.91
C THR A 66 13.46 15.35 -2.34
N GLU A 67 13.20 16.26 -1.39
CA GLU A 67 12.86 17.66 -1.67
C GLU A 67 13.91 18.39 -2.52
N SER A 68 15.16 17.92 -2.51
CA SER A 68 16.26 18.47 -3.31
C SER A 68 16.42 17.81 -4.69
N GLY A 69 15.48 16.96 -5.10
CA GLY A 69 15.46 16.28 -6.38
C GLY A 69 16.39 15.06 -6.48
N ILE A 70 16.81 14.49 -5.35
CA ILE A 70 17.67 13.30 -5.35
C ILE A 70 16.78 12.06 -5.37
N ALA A 71 16.94 11.24 -6.40
CA ALA A 71 16.24 9.97 -6.49
C ALA A 71 16.67 9.02 -5.36
N LEU A 72 15.67 8.38 -4.74
CA LEU A 72 15.84 7.31 -3.76
C LEU A 72 15.63 5.95 -4.45
N GLY A 73 16.25 4.91 -3.93
CA GLY A 73 15.89 3.54 -4.30
C GLY A 73 14.51 3.20 -3.76
N PHE A 74 13.71 2.49 -4.55
CA PHE A 74 12.40 1.99 -4.16
C PHE A 74 12.23 0.55 -4.66
N GLU A 75 11.87 -0.34 -3.75
CA GLU A 75 11.64 -1.76 -4.07
C GLU A 75 10.37 -2.28 -3.40
N GLU A 76 9.49 -2.85 -4.21
CA GLU A 76 8.26 -3.50 -3.76
C GLU A 76 8.56 -4.84 -3.07
N ALA A 77 7.72 -5.27 -2.13
CA ALA A 77 7.88 -6.54 -1.44
C ALA A 77 7.85 -7.72 -2.42
N ALA A 78 7.09 -7.63 -3.53
CA ALA A 78 7.10 -8.66 -4.56
C ALA A 78 8.52 -8.88 -5.15
N THR A 79 9.23 -7.79 -5.44
CA THR A 79 10.60 -7.80 -5.99
C THR A 79 11.58 -8.38 -4.98
N LEU A 80 11.54 -7.91 -3.73
CA LEU A 80 12.39 -8.43 -2.64
C LEU A 80 12.19 -9.92 -2.39
N MET A 81 10.98 -10.42 -2.64
CA MET A 81 10.62 -11.83 -2.51
C MET A 81 10.91 -12.66 -3.76
N LEU A 82 11.51 -12.06 -4.80
CA LEU A 82 11.82 -12.68 -6.09
C LEU A 82 10.59 -13.20 -6.85
N PHE A 83 9.44 -12.55 -6.66
CA PHE A 83 8.21 -12.89 -7.38
C PHE A 83 8.07 -12.11 -8.67
N HIS A 84 7.53 -12.77 -9.71
CA HIS A 84 7.11 -12.09 -10.92
C HIS A 84 5.78 -11.35 -10.70
N ALA A 85 5.44 -10.42 -11.61
CA ALA A 85 4.23 -9.61 -11.50
C ALA A 85 2.93 -10.42 -11.35
N ALA A 86 2.87 -11.62 -11.95
CA ALA A 86 1.72 -12.53 -11.84
C ALA A 86 1.58 -13.15 -10.44
N GLU A 87 2.66 -13.19 -9.66
CA GLU A 87 2.75 -13.82 -8.35
C GLU A 87 2.53 -12.82 -7.20
N LYS A 88 2.06 -11.61 -7.51
CA LYS A 88 1.80 -10.57 -6.49
C LYS A 88 0.86 -11.00 -5.35
N TYR A 89 0.08 -12.07 -5.53
CA TYR A 89 -0.82 -12.66 -4.53
C TYR A 89 -0.28 -13.95 -3.86
N ALA A 90 0.92 -14.40 -4.20
CA ALA A 90 1.48 -15.72 -3.86
C ALA A 90 2.20 -15.78 -2.50
N SER A 91 1.66 -15.10 -1.48
CA SER A 91 2.28 -15.02 -0.15
C SER A 91 1.25 -14.77 0.96
N SER A 92 1.75 -14.51 2.17
CA SER A 92 0.99 -14.08 3.34
C SER A 92 1.54 -12.77 3.89
N TYR A 93 0.73 -12.08 4.69
CA TYR A 93 1.18 -10.84 5.35
C TYR A 93 2.35 -11.09 6.31
N GLU A 94 2.40 -12.23 7.00
CA GLU A 94 3.51 -12.57 7.90
C GLU A 94 4.83 -12.71 7.14
N ARG A 95 4.83 -13.41 6.00
CA ARG A 95 6.04 -13.58 5.19
C ARG A 95 6.48 -12.25 4.59
N MET A 96 5.54 -11.45 4.10
CA MET A 96 5.80 -10.12 3.55
C MET A 96 6.43 -9.20 4.61
N CYS A 97 5.82 -9.06 5.79
CA CYS A 97 6.34 -8.23 6.86
C CYS A 97 7.72 -8.69 7.33
N ARG A 98 7.96 -10.00 7.44
CA ARG A 98 9.28 -10.54 7.79
C ARG A 98 10.35 -10.08 6.79
N VAL A 99 10.11 -10.26 5.49
CA VAL A 99 11.08 -9.87 4.45
C VAL A 99 11.33 -8.36 4.49
N LEU A 100 10.29 -7.53 4.57
CA LEU A 100 10.46 -6.09 4.68
C LEU A 100 11.29 -5.69 5.91
N LEU A 101 11.02 -6.28 7.07
CA LEU A 101 11.74 -5.98 8.32
C LEU A 101 13.21 -6.46 8.32
N GLU A 102 13.51 -7.52 7.57
CA GLU A 102 14.87 -8.02 7.34
C GLU A 102 15.69 -7.02 6.49
N GLU A 103 15.07 -6.41 5.48
CA GLU A 103 15.72 -5.40 4.62
C GLU A 103 15.84 -4.02 5.30
N ILE A 104 14.88 -3.65 6.15
CA ILE A 104 14.88 -2.37 6.84
C ILE A 104 16.05 -2.27 7.83
N SER A 105 16.75 -1.13 7.76
CA SER A 105 17.90 -0.84 8.62
C SER A 105 17.49 -0.82 10.10
N GLU A 106 18.39 -1.31 10.96
CA GLU A 106 18.09 -1.55 12.38
C GLU A 106 17.54 -0.31 13.10
N SER A 107 18.07 0.87 12.81
CA SER A 107 17.62 2.16 13.37
C SER A 107 16.16 2.50 13.06
N HIS A 108 15.60 1.96 11.97
CA HIS A 108 14.24 2.23 11.50
C HIS A 108 13.28 1.08 11.77
N ARG A 109 13.80 -0.09 12.18
CA ARG A 109 13.03 -1.34 12.26
C ARG A 109 11.87 -1.25 13.25
N GLU A 110 12.06 -0.64 14.41
CA GLU A 110 10.99 -0.53 15.40
C GLU A 110 9.83 0.35 14.94
N ALA A 111 10.14 1.51 14.35
CA ALA A 111 9.13 2.37 13.73
C ALA A 111 8.42 1.67 12.57
N ALA A 112 9.15 0.85 11.79
CA ALA A 112 8.58 0.06 10.71
C ALA A 112 7.61 -1.02 11.20
N ARG A 113 7.87 -1.69 12.32
CA ARG A 113 6.91 -2.67 12.90
C ARG A 113 5.56 -2.02 13.21
N ILE A 114 5.59 -0.87 13.90
CA ILE A 114 4.39 -0.11 14.23
C ILE A 114 3.68 0.36 12.94
N SER A 115 4.44 0.87 11.97
CA SER A 115 3.89 1.37 10.72
C SER A 115 3.25 0.26 9.88
N LEU A 116 3.90 -0.91 9.75
CA LEU A 116 3.35 -2.09 9.11
C LEU A 116 2.07 -2.56 9.80
N ALA A 117 2.06 -2.60 11.13
CA ALA A 117 0.86 -2.97 11.88
C ALA A 117 -0.31 -2.01 11.58
N LYS A 118 -0.07 -0.70 11.60
CA LYS A 118 -1.08 0.29 11.23
C LYS A 118 -1.56 0.13 9.79
N GLN A 119 -0.64 -0.06 8.84
CA GLN A 119 -0.99 -0.26 7.43
C GLN A 119 -1.86 -1.51 7.25
N LEU A 120 -1.47 -2.65 7.82
CA LEU A 120 -2.25 -3.89 7.74
C LEU A 120 -3.64 -3.77 8.38
N LEU A 121 -3.72 -3.13 9.56
CA LEU A 121 -5.01 -2.83 10.20
C LEU A 121 -5.89 -1.97 9.29
N LEU A 122 -5.33 -0.92 8.69
CA LEU A 122 -6.06 -0.05 7.77
C LEU A 122 -6.56 -0.84 6.56
N MET A 123 -5.71 -1.64 5.89
CA MET A 123 -6.10 -2.42 4.71
C MET A 123 -7.28 -3.35 4.99
N VAL A 124 -7.31 -3.97 6.17
CA VAL A 124 -8.45 -4.79 6.59
C VAL A 124 -9.66 -3.94 6.94
N PHE A 125 -9.47 -2.84 7.67
CA PHE A 125 -10.56 -1.98 8.13
C PHE A 125 -11.34 -1.32 6.98
N ILE A 126 -10.63 -0.84 5.96
CA ILE A 126 -11.25 -0.27 4.76
C ILE A 126 -11.66 -1.34 3.74
N GLY A 127 -11.39 -2.62 3.98
CA GLY A 127 -11.70 -3.68 3.02
C GLY A 127 -10.96 -3.52 1.68
N ASN A 128 -9.64 -3.31 1.73
CA ASN A 128 -8.78 -3.26 0.54
C ASN A 128 -8.38 -4.67 0.10
N GLY A 129 -9.19 -5.27 -0.76
CA GLY A 129 -8.98 -6.59 -1.36
C GLY A 129 -7.90 -6.63 -2.43
N ASP A 130 -7.33 -5.48 -2.82
CA ASP A 130 -6.19 -5.42 -3.75
C ASP A 130 -4.84 -5.18 -3.07
N ALA A 131 -4.79 -5.10 -1.73
CA ALA A 131 -3.57 -4.85 -0.94
C ALA A 131 -2.56 -6.03 -1.00
N HIS A 132 -1.96 -6.22 -2.16
CA HIS A 132 -1.04 -7.30 -2.52
C HIS A 132 0.43 -6.90 -2.34
N LEU A 133 1.37 -7.79 -2.66
CA LEU A 133 2.81 -7.57 -2.41
C LEU A 133 3.41 -6.32 -3.07
N LYS A 134 2.79 -5.78 -4.13
CA LYS A 134 3.24 -4.54 -4.78
C LYS A 134 2.79 -3.26 -4.06
N ASN A 135 1.85 -3.33 -3.11
CA ASN A 135 1.38 -2.18 -2.33
C ASN A 135 2.20 -1.93 -1.06
N PHE A 136 3.28 -2.68 -0.88
CA PHE A 136 4.21 -2.54 0.22
C PHE A 136 5.61 -2.56 -0.35
N GLY A 137 6.52 -1.80 0.26
CA GLY A 137 7.90 -1.72 -0.21
C GLY A 137 8.80 -0.98 0.77
N VAL A 138 10.04 -0.83 0.36
CA VAL A 138 11.07 -0.08 1.07
C VAL A 138 11.57 1.06 0.20
N ILE A 139 11.98 2.15 0.85
CA ILE A 139 12.71 3.26 0.22
C ILE A 139 14.09 3.39 0.88
N TYR A 140 15.09 3.83 0.13
CA TYR A 140 16.44 3.96 0.67
C TYR A 140 17.29 5.01 -0.05
N SER A 141 18.12 5.71 0.72
CA SER A 141 19.22 6.55 0.19
C SER A 141 20.50 5.73 -0.04
N GLY A 142 20.58 4.54 0.56
CA GLY A 142 21.68 3.59 0.44
C GLY A 142 21.47 2.40 1.37
N ARG A 143 22.39 1.42 1.32
CA ARG A 143 22.27 0.14 2.05
C ARG A 143 22.16 0.29 3.59
N SER A 144 22.63 1.40 4.14
CA SER A 144 22.59 1.69 5.59
C SER A 144 21.37 2.50 6.03
N ASP A 145 20.50 2.91 5.10
CA ASP A 145 19.35 3.78 5.37
C ASP A 145 18.12 3.31 4.59
N VAL A 146 17.75 2.05 4.84
CA VAL A 146 16.55 1.42 4.29
C VAL A 146 15.39 1.61 5.27
N ARG A 147 14.28 2.13 4.76
CA ARG A 147 13.07 2.48 5.51
C ARG A 147 11.84 1.87 4.86
N LEU A 148 10.79 1.68 5.65
CA LEU A 148 9.49 1.33 5.08
C LEU A 148 9.00 2.48 4.18
N ALA A 149 8.50 2.15 2.98
CA ALA A 149 7.87 3.15 2.12
C ALA A 149 6.58 3.70 2.77
N PRO A 150 6.21 4.97 2.49
CA PRO A 150 4.87 5.47 2.78
C PRO A 150 3.80 4.53 2.21
N ALA A 151 2.60 4.50 2.78
CA ALA A 151 1.49 3.75 2.21
C ALA A 151 1.01 4.44 0.92
N TYR A 152 0.72 3.66 -0.12
CA TYR A 152 0.27 4.14 -1.42
C TYR A 152 -0.73 3.15 -2.05
N ASP A 153 -1.48 3.62 -3.05
CA ASP A 153 -2.42 2.80 -3.83
C ASP A 153 -3.44 2.06 -2.92
N ILE A 154 -4.06 2.85 -2.05
CA ILE A 154 -5.01 2.38 -1.04
C ILE A 154 -6.42 2.59 -1.57
N VAL A 155 -7.20 1.51 -1.71
CA VAL A 155 -8.56 1.55 -2.28
C VAL A 155 -9.53 0.70 -1.47
N CYS A 156 -10.79 1.13 -1.37
CA CYS A 156 -11.85 0.36 -0.71
C CYS A 156 -12.53 -0.56 -1.75
N THR A 157 -11.91 -1.67 -2.09
CA THR A 157 -12.41 -2.52 -3.20
C THR A 157 -13.77 -3.16 -2.91
N THR A 158 -14.09 -3.38 -1.63
CA THR A 158 -15.35 -4.00 -1.19
C THR A 158 -16.61 -3.20 -1.55
N ILE A 159 -16.51 -1.89 -1.85
CA ILE A 159 -17.67 -1.11 -2.34
C ILE A 159 -18.05 -1.49 -3.77
N TYR A 160 -17.11 -2.02 -4.55
CA TYR A 160 -17.35 -2.47 -5.92
C TYR A 160 -17.57 -4.00 -5.99
N LEU A 161 -16.83 -4.75 -5.17
CA LEU A 161 -16.75 -6.20 -5.23
C LEU A 161 -17.47 -6.85 -4.03
N LYS A 162 -18.74 -7.24 -4.21
CA LYS A 162 -19.59 -7.77 -3.11
C LYS A 162 -19.06 -9.02 -2.39
N LYS A 163 -18.18 -9.79 -3.03
CA LYS A 163 -17.59 -11.03 -2.47
C LYS A 163 -16.07 -10.94 -2.43
N ASP A 164 -15.54 -9.73 -2.27
CA ASP A 164 -14.11 -9.54 -2.23
C ASP A 164 -13.47 -10.21 -1.01
N LEU A 165 -12.23 -10.63 -1.19
CA LEU A 165 -11.40 -11.24 -0.15
C LEU A 165 -10.09 -10.47 -0.04
N PRO A 166 -9.40 -10.52 1.11
CA PRO A 166 -8.08 -9.92 1.23
C PRO A 166 -7.12 -10.48 0.17
N ALA A 167 -6.31 -9.60 -0.44
CA ALA A 167 -5.31 -9.99 -1.42
C ALA A 167 -4.32 -11.04 -0.87
N LEU A 168 -3.84 -10.83 0.35
CA LEU A 168 -2.99 -11.76 1.09
C LEU A 168 -3.71 -12.25 2.35
N GLY A 169 -3.34 -13.44 2.82
CA GLY A 169 -3.96 -14.03 4.01
C GLY A 169 -3.12 -13.85 5.27
N PHE A 170 -3.77 -14.09 6.41
CA PHE A 170 -3.11 -14.40 7.68
C PHE A 170 -3.31 -15.89 7.97
N GLU A 171 -2.27 -16.57 8.45
CA GLU A 171 -2.31 -17.98 8.86
C GLU A 171 -2.92 -18.89 7.77
N GLY A 172 -2.58 -18.62 6.50
CA GLY A 172 -3.09 -19.38 5.35
C GLY A 172 -4.55 -19.12 4.97
N ARG A 173 -5.23 -18.14 5.60
CA ARG A 173 -6.64 -17.81 5.34
C ARG A 173 -6.79 -16.39 4.78
N LYS A 174 -7.44 -16.27 3.63
CA LYS A 174 -7.86 -14.98 3.04
C LYS A 174 -9.28 -14.67 3.51
N THR A 175 -9.39 -14.02 4.67
CA THR A 175 -10.67 -13.61 5.26
C THR A 175 -10.53 -12.28 5.98
N TRP A 176 -11.60 -11.51 6.00
CA TRP A 176 -11.69 -10.25 6.75
C TRP A 176 -11.83 -10.57 8.25
N PHE A 177 -10.72 -10.69 8.95
CA PHE A 177 -10.71 -10.84 10.41
C PHE A 177 -11.16 -9.54 11.09
N THR A 178 -11.76 -9.66 12.28
CA THR A 178 -12.24 -8.51 13.08
C THR A 178 -11.84 -8.64 14.54
N GLY A 179 -11.88 -7.52 15.28
CA GLY A 179 -11.61 -7.50 16.73
C GLY A 179 -10.24 -8.06 17.11
N ASP A 180 -10.16 -8.72 18.26
CA ASP A 180 -8.91 -9.28 18.81
C ASP A 180 -8.23 -10.27 17.88
N ALA A 181 -9.02 -11.01 17.08
CA ALA A 181 -8.50 -11.94 16.10
C ALA A 181 -7.69 -11.24 15.00
N LEU A 182 -8.11 -10.05 14.58
CA LEU A 182 -7.34 -9.23 13.64
C LEU A 182 -6.10 -8.65 14.31
N VAL A 183 -6.27 -8.03 15.49
CA VAL A 183 -5.19 -7.35 16.21
C VAL A 183 -4.03 -8.30 16.50
N SER A 184 -4.32 -9.50 17.02
CA SER A 184 -3.29 -10.50 17.32
C SER A 184 -2.52 -10.98 16.09
N ARG A 185 -3.20 -11.15 14.94
CA ARG A 185 -2.56 -11.58 13.69
C ARG A 185 -1.68 -10.49 13.09
N VAL A 186 -2.15 -9.24 13.14
CA VAL A 186 -1.37 -8.10 12.67
C VAL A 186 -0.14 -7.88 13.54
N ALA A 187 -0.28 -7.92 14.86
CA ALA A 187 0.85 -7.79 15.79
C ALA A 187 1.90 -8.87 15.49
N LYS A 188 1.47 -10.13 15.41
CA LYS A 188 2.35 -11.26 15.05
C LYS A 188 3.04 -11.08 13.69
N ALA A 189 2.31 -10.64 12.66
CA ALA A 189 2.86 -10.41 11.33
C ALA A 189 3.92 -9.31 11.34
N ALA A 190 3.65 -8.20 12.04
CA ALA A 190 4.55 -7.06 12.17
C ALA A 190 5.69 -7.28 13.17
N GLY A 191 5.73 -8.41 13.87
CA GLY A 191 6.76 -8.72 14.87
C GLY A 191 6.65 -7.90 16.16
N LEU A 192 5.43 -7.56 16.56
CA LEU A 192 5.07 -6.90 17.82
C LEU A 192 4.56 -7.91 18.86
#